data_AF-A0A0B2V480-F1
#
_entry.id   AF-A0A0B2V480-F1
#
_cell.length_a   1.000
_cell.length_b   1.000
_cell.length_c   1.000
_cell.angle_alpha   90.00
_cell.angle_beta   90.00
_cell.angle_gamma   90.00
#
_symmetry.space_group_name_H-M   'P 1'
#
loop_
_entity.id
_entity.type
_entity.pdbx_description
1 polymer ?
#
loop_
_entity_poly.entity_id
_entity_poly.type
_entity_poly.pdbx_seq_one_letter_code
_entity_poly.pdbx_strand_id
1 'polypeptide(L)'
;MNDYIATLITFILLLPITAQFSGPSDRCIGPQDKGLPCADGKKAHLQWYYDNETCVCLAFKYNGCGGNSNRFNDFESCTLTCLPLVDGFCSLHKPPAKNNKGEPLLCSDERKQIQKCPEDYICKPVVFVGACCPKASEELYERSVHPKCAIGSIVKTARSESNLLGKSCVDEFCPANSRCVQEELTAFCCQ
;
A
#
# COMPACT_ATOMS: atom_id res chain seq x y z
N MET A 1 42.21 15.01 30.03
CA MET A 1 41.22 13.93 29.80
C MET A 1 39.79 14.38 30.09
N ASN A 2 39.52 15.70 30.11
CA ASN A 2 38.18 16.27 30.38
C ASN A 2 37.75 17.34 29.35
N ASP A 3 38.60 17.67 28.36
CA ASP A 3 38.32 18.72 27.36
C ASP A 3 37.87 18.19 25.99
N TYR A 4 38.11 16.90 25.71
CA TYR A 4 37.67 16.25 24.46
C TYR A 4 36.18 15.88 24.48
N ILE A 5 35.61 15.59 25.65
CA ILE A 5 34.19 15.23 25.77
C ILE A 5 33.30 16.48 25.67
N ALA A 6 33.75 17.61 26.20
CA ALA A 6 33.02 18.88 26.12
C ALA A 6 32.95 19.43 24.68
N THR A 7 33.95 19.14 23.83
CA THR A 7 34.01 19.58 22.42
C THR A 7 33.24 18.67 21.47
N LEU A 8 33.00 17.40 21.81
CA LEU A 8 32.13 16.50 21.03
C LEU A 8 30.63 16.76 21.27
N ILE A 9 30.23 17.16 22.49
CA ILE A 9 28.82 17.40 22.85
C ILE A 9 28.28 18.67 22.19
N THR A 10 29.11 19.70 21.98
CA THR A 10 28.71 20.95 21.32
C THR A 10 28.47 20.79 19.81
N PHE A 11 29.10 19.82 19.15
CA PHE A 11 28.86 19.54 17.72
C PHE A 11 27.54 18.78 17.45
N ILE A 12 27.04 18.01 18.41
CA ILE A 12 25.79 17.23 18.26
C ILE A 12 24.54 18.11 18.43
N LEU A 13 24.65 19.22 19.16
CA LEU A 13 23.55 20.16 19.42
C LEU A 13 23.33 21.21 18.31
N LEU A 14 24.25 21.31 17.33
CA LEU A 14 24.16 22.25 16.20
C LEU A 14 23.76 21.59 14.88
N LEU A 15 23.61 20.27 14.81
CA LEU A 15 22.83 19.67 13.74
C LEU A 15 21.37 20.01 14.03
N PRO A 16 20.70 20.84 13.22
CA PRO A 16 19.26 20.96 13.38
C PRO A 16 18.71 19.55 13.20
N ILE A 17 18.21 18.96 14.28
CA ILE A 17 17.32 17.81 14.22
C ILE A 17 15.99 18.35 13.68
N THR A 18 16.00 18.93 12.48
CA THR A 18 14.89 18.75 11.58
C THR A 18 15.01 17.30 11.14
N ALA A 19 14.63 16.38 12.03
CA ALA A 19 14.01 15.17 11.55
C ALA A 19 12.83 15.68 10.72
N GLN A 20 13.06 15.79 9.41
CA GLN A 20 12.01 16.06 8.47
C GLN A 20 11.09 14.86 8.63
N PHE A 21 10.04 15.02 9.45
CA PHE A 21 8.81 14.28 9.27
C PHE A 21 8.36 14.67 7.86
N SER A 22 8.92 13.96 6.87
CA SER A 22 8.39 13.97 5.53
C SER A 22 7.03 13.33 5.69
N GLY A 23 5.97 14.15 5.57
CA GLY A 23 4.64 13.62 5.36
C GLY A 23 4.62 12.63 4.19
N PRO A 24 3.50 11.93 3.96
CA PRO A 24 3.39 11.01 2.83
C PRO A 24 3.89 11.71 1.56
N SER A 25 4.82 11.06 0.84
CA SER A 25 5.45 11.65 -0.34
C SER A 25 4.36 12.18 -1.29
N ASP A 26 4.53 13.38 -1.84
CA ASP A 26 3.61 13.93 -2.85
C ASP A 26 3.38 12.97 -4.03
N ARG A 27 4.34 12.04 -4.23
CA ARG A 27 4.29 10.93 -5.18
C ARG A 27 3.26 9.84 -4.84
N CYS A 28 2.50 9.95 -3.76
CA CYS A 28 1.54 8.92 -3.33
C CYS A 28 0.10 9.44 -3.26
N ILE A 29 -0.12 10.74 -3.54
CA ILE A 29 -1.41 11.39 -3.28
C ILE A 29 -2.22 11.59 -4.57
N GLY A 30 -1.54 11.84 -5.69
CA GLY A 30 -2.21 12.12 -6.97
C GLY A 30 -3.05 10.93 -7.47
N PRO A 31 -4.11 11.15 -8.27
CA PRO A 31 -4.84 10.05 -8.90
C PRO A 31 -3.94 9.34 -9.93
N GLN A 32 -4.34 8.16 -10.41
CA GLN A 32 -3.71 7.62 -11.62
C GLN A 32 -3.88 8.59 -12.79
N ASP A 33 -2.83 8.75 -13.57
CA ASP A 33 -2.84 9.61 -14.74
C ASP A 33 -2.17 8.90 -15.92
N LYS A 34 -3.01 8.49 -16.88
CA LYS A 34 -2.59 7.80 -18.10
C LYS A 34 -1.68 8.68 -18.96
N GLY A 35 -1.65 9.99 -18.73
CA GLY A 35 -0.90 10.93 -19.54
C GLY A 35 -1.36 10.90 -21.00
N LEU A 36 -0.47 11.33 -21.88
CA LEU A 36 -0.73 11.42 -23.31
C LEU A 36 0.28 10.59 -24.11
N PRO A 37 -0.09 10.16 -25.33
CA PRO A 37 0.87 9.60 -26.26
C PRO A 37 2.00 10.61 -26.54
N CYS A 38 3.23 10.14 -26.49
CA CYS A 38 4.38 11.00 -26.76
C CYS A 38 4.52 11.34 -28.24
N ALA A 39 4.85 12.58 -28.55
CA ALA A 39 5.24 13.00 -29.91
C ALA A 39 6.56 12.35 -30.37
N ASP A 40 7.45 11.98 -29.43
CA ASP A 40 8.72 11.30 -29.70
C ASP A 40 8.56 9.79 -30.01
N GLY A 41 7.33 9.28 -30.03
CA GLY A 41 7.03 7.89 -30.39
C GLY A 41 7.23 6.87 -29.26
N LYS A 42 7.50 7.29 -28.02
CA LYS A 42 7.49 6.36 -26.87
C LYS A 42 6.15 5.65 -26.78
N LYS A 43 6.21 4.33 -26.63
CA LYS A 43 5.04 3.46 -26.56
C LYS A 43 4.42 3.47 -25.16
N ALA A 44 3.11 3.22 -25.13
CA ALA A 44 2.41 2.95 -23.89
C ALA A 44 2.99 1.70 -23.21
N HIS A 45 3.08 1.73 -21.88
CA HIS A 45 3.63 0.66 -21.07
C HIS A 45 2.98 0.64 -19.69
N LEU A 46 3.17 -0.47 -18.99
CA LEU A 46 2.64 -0.66 -17.65
C LEU A 46 3.41 0.21 -16.65
N GLN A 47 2.67 0.88 -15.77
CA GLN A 47 3.18 1.66 -14.65
C GLN A 47 2.28 1.40 -13.43
N TRP A 48 2.75 1.74 -12.24
CA TRP A 48 2.03 1.56 -10.98
C TRP A 48 1.77 2.91 -10.33
N TYR A 49 0.64 3.03 -9.64
CA TYR A 49 0.32 4.17 -8.80
C TYR A 49 -0.20 3.68 -7.44
N TYR A 50 -0.02 4.48 -6.40
CA TYR A 50 -0.58 4.19 -5.09
C TYR A 50 -2.03 4.66 -5.03
N ASP A 51 -2.95 3.73 -4.76
CA ASP A 51 -4.37 4.01 -4.59
C ASP A 51 -4.66 4.24 -3.11
N ASN A 52 -4.90 5.51 -2.74
CA ASN A 52 -5.13 5.91 -1.35
C ASN A 52 -6.51 5.48 -0.80
N GLU A 53 -7.36 4.84 -1.60
CA GLU A 53 -8.60 4.25 -1.09
C GLU A 53 -8.34 2.84 -0.56
N THR A 54 -7.63 2.03 -1.34
CA THR A 54 -7.34 0.63 -1.01
C THR A 54 -6.04 0.45 -0.22
N CYS A 55 -5.16 1.46 -0.22
CA CYS A 55 -3.77 1.37 0.21
C CYS A 55 -2.97 0.33 -0.58
N VAL A 56 -3.22 0.22 -1.89
CA VAL A 56 -2.56 -0.77 -2.76
C VAL A 56 -1.90 -0.07 -3.92
N CYS A 57 -0.74 -0.58 -4.33
CA CYS A 57 -0.10 -0.17 -5.58
C CYS A 57 -0.74 -0.91 -6.76
N LEU A 58 -1.47 -0.17 -7.58
CA LEU A 58 -2.27 -0.71 -8.68
C LEU A 58 -1.62 -0.38 -10.03
N ALA A 59 -1.66 -1.34 -10.94
CA ALA A 59 -1.11 -1.23 -12.27
C ALA A 59 -2.11 -0.58 -13.23
N PHE A 60 -1.59 0.23 -14.17
CA PHE A 60 -2.36 0.88 -15.21
C PHE A 60 -1.51 1.10 -16.47
N LYS A 61 -2.16 1.22 -17.62
CA LYS A 61 -1.50 1.58 -18.87
C LYS A 61 -1.22 3.08 -18.92
N TYR A 62 0.07 3.44 -18.88
CA TYR A 62 0.54 4.79 -19.08
C TYR A 62 0.90 5.03 -20.55
N ASN A 63 0.44 6.14 -21.12
CA ASN A 63 0.58 6.45 -22.55
C ASN A 63 1.98 6.93 -22.95
N GLY A 64 2.86 7.18 -21.97
CA GLY A 64 4.28 7.45 -22.19
C GLY A 64 4.72 8.87 -21.82
N CYS A 65 3.86 9.88 -21.92
CA CYS A 65 4.22 11.28 -21.66
C CYS A 65 3.28 12.01 -20.70
N GLY A 66 3.87 12.94 -19.95
CA GLY A 66 3.15 13.78 -18.98
C GLY A 66 2.72 13.00 -17.74
N GLY A 67 1.46 13.19 -17.37
CA GLY A 67 0.88 12.67 -16.14
C GLY A 67 1.43 13.33 -14.88
N ASN A 68 1.22 12.68 -13.73
CA ASN A 68 1.69 13.17 -12.43
C ASN A 68 2.76 12.25 -11.80
N SER A 69 3.20 12.62 -10.59
CA SER A 69 4.30 11.95 -9.87
C SER A 69 3.90 10.68 -9.13
N ASN A 70 2.59 10.38 -9.00
CA ASN A 70 2.09 9.10 -8.50
C ASN A 70 2.15 8.05 -9.60
N ARG A 71 3.41 7.73 -9.94
CA ARG A 71 3.76 6.80 -11.00
C ARG A 71 5.12 6.16 -10.69
N PHE A 72 5.17 4.85 -10.79
CA PHE A 72 6.29 4.01 -10.42
C PHE A 72 6.50 2.91 -11.46
N ASN A 73 7.77 2.63 -11.76
CA ASN A 73 8.16 1.69 -12.82
C ASN A 73 7.89 0.23 -12.48
N ASP A 74 7.72 -0.08 -11.20
CA ASP A 74 7.41 -1.43 -10.71
C ASP A 74 6.60 -1.35 -9.41
N PHE A 75 5.96 -2.48 -9.07
CA PHE A 75 5.14 -2.60 -7.87
C PHE A 75 5.95 -2.31 -6.60
N GLU A 76 7.18 -2.81 -6.53
CA GLU A 76 8.00 -2.72 -5.32
C GLU A 76 8.41 -1.28 -5.02
N SER A 77 8.79 -0.50 -6.03
CA SER A 77 9.13 0.92 -5.86
C SER A 77 7.92 1.75 -5.43
N CYS A 78 6.72 1.42 -5.91
CA CYS A 78 5.48 2.02 -5.41
C CYS A 78 5.27 1.67 -3.93
N THR A 79 5.31 0.37 -3.58
CA THR A 79 5.10 -0.13 -2.22
C THR A 79 6.11 0.48 -1.25
N LEU A 80 7.40 0.44 -1.58
CA LEU A 80 8.48 0.98 -0.74
C LEU A 80 8.40 2.50 -0.56
N THR A 81 7.85 3.22 -1.54
CA THR A 81 7.72 4.69 -1.46
C THR A 81 6.47 5.10 -0.70
N CYS A 82 5.36 4.40 -0.91
CA CYS A 82 4.03 4.89 -0.53
C CYS A 82 3.35 4.14 0.60
N LEU A 83 3.76 2.92 0.95
CA LEU A 83 3.18 2.21 2.08
C LEU A 83 3.91 2.60 3.37
N PRO A 84 3.29 3.40 4.25
CA PRO A 84 3.89 3.76 5.53
C PRO A 84 4.00 2.51 6.41
N LEU A 85 5.14 2.36 7.08
CA LEU A 85 5.35 1.29 8.07
C LEU A 85 4.46 1.44 9.32
N VAL A 86 3.76 2.57 9.47
CA VAL A 86 3.12 2.99 10.73
C VAL A 86 1.69 3.54 10.59
N ASP A 87 1.22 3.86 9.37
CA ASP A 87 -0.14 4.38 9.15
C ASP A 87 -1.01 3.31 8.48
N GLY A 88 -1.84 2.63 9.26
CA GLY A 88 -2.80 1.63 8.74
C GLY A 88 -2.81 0.34 9.52
N PHE A 89 -3.21 0.39 10.79
CA PHE A 89 -3.50 -0.83 11.56
C PHE A 89 -4.49 -1.71 10.80
N CYS A 90 -5.51 -1.09 10.20
CA CYS A 90 -6.57 -1.78 9.49
C CYS A 90 -6.59 -1.36 8.01
N SER A 91 -7.07 -2.28 7.18
CA SER A 91 -7.24 -2.07 5.74
C SER A 91 -8.25 -0.96 5.44
N LEU A 92 -8.17 -0.37 4.25
CA LEU A 92 -9.11 0.64 3.75
C LEU A 92 -9.22 1.87 4.65
N HIS A 93 -8.10 2.25 5.28
CA HIS A 93 -8.02 3.35 6.26
C HIS A 93 -9.05 3.28 7.39
N LYS A 94 -9.56 2.08 7.71
CA LYS A 94 -10.52 1.95 8.80
C LYS A 94 -9.83 2.13 10.15
N PRO A 95 -10.49 2.80 11.12
CA PRO A 95 -9.94 2.90 12.46
C PRO A 95 -10.02 1.53 13.15
N PRO A 96 -9.03 1.17 14.00
CA PRO A 96 -9.16 0.01 14.87
C PRO A 96 -10.24 0.25 15.93
N ALA A 97 -10.73 -0.83 16.54
CA ALA A 97 -11.53 -0.73 17.76
C ALA A 97 -10.75 0.05 18.82
N LYS A 98 -11.46 0.83 19.62
CA LYS A 98 -10.86 1.64 20.69
C LYS A 98 -11.43 1.25 22.05
N ASN A 99 -10.61 1.38 23.09
CA ASN A 99 -11.07 1.26 24.47
C ASN A 99 -11.78 2.55 24.93
N ASN A 100 -12.23 2.59 26.18
CA ASN A 100 -12.93 3.76 26.75
C ASN A 100 -12.07 5.02 26.85
N LYS A 101 -10.74 4.92 26.68
CA LYS A 101 -9.79 6.04 26.66
C LYS A 101 -9.50 6.52 25.23
N GLY A 102 -10.09 5.90 24.21
CA GLY A 102 -9.84 6.21 22.80
C GLY A 102 -8.57 5.58 22.23
N GLU A 103 -7.93 4.67 22.96
CA GLU A 103 -6.70 3.99 22.53
C GLU A 103 -7.04 2.73 21.72
N PRO A 104 -6.26 2.36 20.69
CA PRO A 104 -6.47 1.14 19.92
C PRO A 104 -6.48 -0.12 20.80
N LEU A 105 -7.46 -0.99 20.57
CA LEU A 105 -7.55 -2.27 21.24
C LEU A 105 -6.59 -3.27 20.58
N LEU A 106 -5.61 -3.74 21.37
CA LEU A 106 -4.64 -4.75 20.95
C LEU A 106 -5.17 -6.17 21.22
N CYS A 107 -4.76 -7.12 20.37
CA CYS A 107 -5.15 -8.53 20.40
C CYS A 107 -3.92 -9.44 20.17
N SER A 108 -4.00 -10.71 20.60
CA SER A 108 -2.96 -11.73 20.32
C SER A 108 -3.56 -13.13 20.45
N ASP A 109 -3.09 -14.05 19.60
CA ASP A 109 -3.62 -15.42 19.53
C ASP A 109 -3.03 -16.39 20.56
N GLU A 110 -1.87 -16.13 21.17
CA GLU A 110 -1.10 -17.24 21.80
C GLU A 110 -0.83 -17.18 23.32
N ARG A 111 -1.15 -16.11 24.06
CA ARG A 111 -0.96 -16.14 25.54
C ARG A 111 -2.01 -15.31 26.28
N LYS A 112 -3.10 -15.95 26.69
CA LYS A 112 -4.04 -15.72 27.84
C LYS A 112 -4.18 -14.35 28.55
N GLN A 113 -3.68 -13.24 28.02
CA GLN A 113 -3.75 -11.89 28.61
C GLN A 113 -3.93 -10.76 27.57
N ILE A 114 -4.16 -11.09 26.29
CA ILE A 114 -4.53 -10.08 25.29
C ILE A 114 -5.96 -10.36 24.82
N GLN A 115 -6.80 -9.33 24.83
CA GLN A 115 -8.25 -9.41 24.72
C GLN A 115 -8.71 -9.97 23.36
N LYS A 116 -9.74 -10.83 23.38
CA LYS A 116 -10.48 -11.21 22.18
C LYS A 116 -11.16 -9.97 21.60
N CYS A 117 -11.06 -9.77 20.30
CA CYS A 117 -11.72 -8.65 19.65
C CYS A 117 -13.25 -8.68 19.83
N PRO A 118 -13.90 -7.51 19.89
CA PRO A 118 -15.36 -7.39 19.93
C PRO A 118 -16.04 -8.08 18.75
N GLU A 119 -17.37 -8.23 18.81
CA GLU A 119 -18.18 -8.64 17.66
C GLU A 119 -17.93 -7.69 16.47
N ASP A 120 -17.87 -8.26 15.26
CA ASP A 120 -17.49 -7.59 14.01
C ASP A 120 -16.04 -7.08 13.89
N TYR A 121 -15.17 -7.46 14.83
CA TYR A 121 -13.74 -7.19 14.72
C TYR A 121 -12.92 -8.49 14.64
N ILE A 122 -11.85 -8.46 13.86
CA ILE A 122 -10.88 -9.54 13.73
C ILE A 122 -9.51 -9.08 14.21
N CYS A 123 -8.74 -9.99 14.81
CA CYS A 123 -7.38 -9.70 15.22
C CYS A 123 -6.46 -9.70 14.00
N LYS A 124 -6.02 -8.51 13.57
CA LYS A 124 -5.06 -8.35 12.48
C LYS A 124 -3.66 -8.22 13.05
N PRO A 125 -2.70 -9.08 12.67
CA PRO A 125 -1.30 -8.93 13.08
C PRO A 125 -0.72 -7.61 12.55
N VAL A 126 -0.08 -6.85 13.43
CA VAL A 126 0.57 -5.56 13.14
C VAL A 126 1.92 -5.52 13.84
N VAL A 127 2.99 -5.74 13.07
CA VAL A 127 4.37 -5.86 13.58
C VAL A 127 4.48 -6.95 14.68
N PHE A 128 4.55 -6.57 15.95
CA PHE A 128 4.78 -7.48 17.10
C PHE A 128 3.52 -7.80 17.91
N VAL A 129 2.39 -7.17 17.61
CA VAL A 129 1.10 -7.35 18.31
C VAL A 129 -0.03 -7.40 17.30
N GLY A 130 -1.23 -7.81 17.69
CA GLY A 130 -2.42 -7.65 16.86
C GLY A 130 -3.19 -6.38 17.22
N ALA A 131 -3.96 -5.84 16.28
CA ALA A 131 -4.97 -4.83 16.52
C ALA A 131 -6.34 -5.37 16.11
N CYS A 132 -7.39 -4.97 16.84
CA CYS A 132 -8.75 -5.31 16.48
C CYS A 132 -9.24 -4.41 15.35
N CYS A 133 -9.41 -5.00 14.17
CA CYS A 133 -9.81 -4.30 12.94
C CYS A 133 -11.21 -4.72 12.47
N PRO A 134 -11.99 -3.82 11.82
CA PRO A 134 -13.33 -4.16 11.35
C PRO A 134 -13.29 -5.34 10.38
N LYS A 135 -13.93 -6.45 10.77
CA LYS A 135 -13.90 -7.73 10.06
C LYS A 135 -14.33 -7.58 8.60
N ALA A 136 -15.44 -6.88 8.34
CA ALA A 136 -15.95 -6.68 6.99
C ALA A 136 -14.94 -5.98 6.06
N SER A 137 -14.16 -5.02 6.58
CA SER A 137 -13.17 -4.28 5.78
C SER A 137 -11.90 -5.11 5.54
N GLU A 138 -11.48 -5.90 6.53
CA GLU A 138 -10.36 -6.84 6.33
C GLU A 138 -10.71 -7.96 5.35
N GLU A 139 -11.90 -8.53 5.43
CA GLU A 139 -12.36 -9.58 4.50
C GLU A 139 -12.52 -9.04 3.07
N LEU A 140 -13.05 -7.82 2.92
CA LEU A 140 -13.15 -7.14 1.63
C LEU A 140 -11.76 -6.85 1.03
N TYR A 141 -10.81 -6.38 1.85
CA TYR A 141 -9.45 -6.14 1.40
C TYR A 141 -8.78 -7.46 0.98
N GLU A 142 -8.85 -8.49 1.81
CA GLU A 142 -8.20 -9.78 1.56
C GLU A 142 -8.69 -10.42 0.26
N ARG A 143 -10.01 -10.44 0.01
CA ARG A 143 -10.56 -10.98 -1.25
C ARG A 143 -10.19 -10.15 -2.48
N SER A 144 -9.94 -8.85 -2.32
CA SER A 144 -9.62 -7.93 -3.42
C SER A 144 -8.11 -7.91 -3.74
N VAL A 145 -7.25 -8.14 -2.75
CA VAL A 145 -5.78 -8.14 -2.92
C VAL A 145 -5.24 -9.55 -3.18
N HIS A 146 -5.92 -10.58 -2.66
CA HIS A 146 -5.61 -11.98 -2.92
C HIS A 146 -6.75 -12.69 -3.68
N PRO A 147 -7.16 -12.18 -4.86
CA PRO A 147 -8.23 -12.80 -5.62
C PRO A 147 -7.78 -14.14 -6.21
N LYS A 148 -8.77 -14.96 -6.57
CA LYS A 148 -8.56 -16.26 -7.22
C LYS A 148 -9.30 -16.29 -8.55
N CYS A 149 -8.67 -16.84 -9.56
CA CYS A 149 -9.32 -17.08 -10.84
C CYS A 149 -10.27 -18.28 -10.75
N ALA A 150 -11.49 -18.12 -11.27
CA ALA A 150 -12.43 -19.23 -11.41
C ALA A 150 -11.93 -20.27 -12.42
N ILE A 151 -11.24 -19.81 -13.47
CA ILE A 151 -10.60 -20.63 -14.50
C ILE A 151 -9.20 -20.06 -14.73
N GLY A 152 -8.20 -20.94 -14.76
CA GLY A 152 -6.81 -20.56 -14.99
C GLY A 152 -6.08 -20.12 -13.72
N SER A 153 -4.95 -19.45 -13.90
CA SER A 153 -4.13 -18.90 -12.83
C SER A 153 -4.15 -17.37 -12.82
N ILE A 154 -3.89 -16.81 -11.64
CA ILE A 154 -3.74 -15.37 -11.50
C ILE A 154 -2.42 -14.93 -12.14
N VAL A 155 -2.49 -13.86 -12.94
CA VAL A 155 -1.29 -13.21 -13.48
C VAL A 155 -0.57 -12.47 -12.36
N LYS A 156 0.75 -12.59 -12.34
CA LYS A 156 1.61 -12.00 -11.32
C LYS A 156 2.55 -10.95 -11.91
N THR A 157 3.04 -10.06 -11.04
CA THR A 157 4.10 -9.11 -11.36
C THR A 157 5.42 -9.85 -11.60
N ALA A 158 6.24 -9.37 -12.53
CA ALA A 158 7.45 -10.07 -12.97
C ALA A 158 8.56 -10.20 -11.91
N ARG A 159 8.55 -9.39 -10.84
CA ARG A 159 9.67 -9.30 -9.88
C ARG A 159 9.35 -9.91 -8.52
N SER A 160 8.25 -9.52 -7.89
CA SER A 160 7.86 -10.03 -6.57
C SER A 160 6.91 -11.21 -6.60
N GLU A 161 6.47 -11.67 -7.77
CA GLU A 161 5.42 -12.71 -7.88
C GLU A 161 4.10 -12.34 -7.15
N SER A 162 3.91 -11.05 -6.87
CA SER A 162 2.67 -10.48 -6.34
C SER A 162 1.58 -10.51 -7.39
N ASN A 163 0.31 -10.53 -6.98
CA ASN A 163 -0.81 -10.50 -7.92
C ASN A 163 -0.77 -9.21 -8.76
N LEU A 164 -0.95 -9.33 -10.08
CA LEU A 164 -1.08 -8.16 -10.95
C LEU A 164 -2.49 -7.59 -10.79
N LEU A 165 -2.60 -6.53 -10.01
CA LEU A 165 -3.86 -5.84 -9.71
C LEU A 165 -3.89 -4.47 -10.39
N GLY A 166 -5.07 -4.06 -10.84
CA GLY A 166 -5.38 -2.70 -11.27
C GLY A 166 -6.60 -2.17 -10.54
N LYS A 167 -6.99 -0.91 -10.76
CA LYS A 167 -8.24 -0.38 -10.19
C LYS A 167 -9.45 -0.84 -10.98
N SER A 168 -9.35 -0.77 -12.30
CA SER A 168 -10.41 -1.20 -13.19
C SER A 168 -9.89 -1.83 -14.48
N CYS A 169 -10.69 -2.72 -15.06
CA CYS A 169 -10.40 -3.29 -16.38
C CYS A 169 -10.27 -2.26 -17.50
N VAL A 170 -10.86 -1.06 -17.33
CA VAL A 170 -10.70 0.05 -18.28
C VAL A 170 -9.30 0.66 -18.27
N ASP A 171 -8.45 0.27 -17.33
CA ASP A 171 -7.07 0.74 -17.22
C ASP A 171 -6.07 -0.08 -18.02
N GLU A 172 -6.55 -1.11 -18.74
CA GLU A 172 -5.79 -1.86 -19.75
C GLU A 172 -4.43 -2.39 -19.23
N PHE A 173 -4.40 -2.81 -17.96
CA PHE A 173 -3.17 -3.27 -17.29
C PHE A 173 -2.87 -4.77 -17.51
N CYS A 174 -3.85 -5.53 -18.00
CA CYS A 174 -3.69 -6.97 -18.24
C CYS A 174 -2.83 -7.26 -19.49
N PRO A 175 -1.90 -8.23 -19.42
CA PRO A 175 -1.11 -8.63 -20.57
C PRO A 175 -1.96 -9.34 -21.64
N ALA A 176 -1.40 -9.46 -22.84
CA ALA A 176 -2.02 -10.23 -23.92
C ALA A 176 -2.29 -11.69 -23.48
N ASN A 177 -3.37 -12.28 -23.99
CA ASN A 177 -3.85 -13.62 -23.65
C ASN A 177 -4.29 -13.81 -22.19
N SER A 178 -4.50 -12.73 -21.44
CA SER A 178 -5.19 -12.78 -20.15
C SER A 178 -6.53 -12.06 -20.22
N ARG A 179 -7.48 -12.48 -19.39
CA ARG A 179 -8.78 -11.84 -19.23
C ARG A 179 -8.81 -11.02 -17.95
N CYS A 180 -9.25 -9.77 -18.07
CA CYS A 180 -9.51 -8.95 -16.90
C CYS A 180 -10.82 -9.34 -16.21
N VAL A 181 -10.79 -9.38 -14.88
CA VAL A 181 -11.93 -9.58 -13.99
C VAL A 181 -12.05 -8.36 -13.08
N GLN A 182 -13.22 -7.72 -13.08
CA GLN A 182 -13.52 -6.54 -12.26
C GLN A 182 -14.16 -6.99 -10.94
N GLU A 183 -13.62 -6.54 -9.82
CA GLU A 183 -14.18 -6.70 -8.47
C GLU A 183 -14.55 -5.33 -7.89
N GLU A 184 -15.00 -5.35 -6.63
CA GLU A 184 -15.47 -4.17 -5.89
C GLU A 184 -14.39 -3.11 -5.67
N LEU A 185 -13.18 -3.49 -5.23
CA LEU A 185 -12.10 -2.55 -4.93
C LEU A 185 -10.99 -2.49 -6.00
N THR A 186 -10.77 -3.61 -6.69
CA THR A 186 -9.66 -3.82 -7.62
C THR A 186 -10.14 -4.61 -8.84
N ALA A 187 -9.28 -4.73 -9.83
CA ALA A 187 -9.41 -5.66 -10.93
C ALA A 187 -8.14 -6.52 -11.02
N PHE A 188 -8.26 -7.72 -11.57
CA PHE A 188 -7.14 -8.65 -11.72
C PHE A 188 -7.20 -9.40 -13.05
N CYS A 189 -6.11 -10.08 -13.43
CA CYS A 189 -6.01 -10.79 -14.70
C CYS A 189 -5.90 -12.30 -14.47
N CYS A 190 -6.67 -13.07 -15.25
CA CYS A 190 -6.64 -14.53 -15.27
C CYS A 190 -6.12 -15.04 -16.61
N GLN A 191 -5.30 -16.09 -16.57
CA GLN A 191 -4.75 -16.76 -17.76
C GLN A 191 -4.96 -18.26 -17.71
#